data_AF-A0A7Y9QXV2-F1
#
_entry.id   AF-A0A7Y9QXV2-F1
#
_cell.length_a   1.000
_cell.length_b   1.000
_cell.length_c   1.000
_cell.angle_alpha   90.00
_cell.angle_beta   90.00
_cell.angle_gamma   90.00
#
_symmetry.space_group_name_H-M   'P 1'
#
loop_
_entity.id
_entity.type
_entity.pdbx_description
1 polymer ?
#
loop_
_entity_poly.entity_id
_entity_poly.type
_entity_poly.pdbx_seq_one_letter_code
_entity_poly.pdbx_strand_id
1 'polypeptide(L)'
;MFTFHELKLPSRPESVSMPADDLSPSILIEQYAQQLRGQWLHRSFGDIRFWGFAVVRPNDQSFVVVSVQAEGDRLDLRLVHESRQGHETVLSIWSPRGLQLASGLVVARAARLVLGDCEAWSEDDAHYRIRTPRGEGSFPMESTPALRLGC
;
A
#
# COMPACT_ATOMS: atom_id res chain seq x y z
N MET A 1 8.28 -58.20 40.85
CA MET A 1 9.19 -57.46 39.95
C MET A 1 8.34 -56.95 38.80
N PHE A 2 7.86 -55.71 38.88
CA PHE A 2 6.93 -55.13 37.91
C PHE A 2 7.66 -54.04 37.13
N THR A 3 7.80 -54.23 35.82
CA THR A 3 8.48 -53.30 34.91
C THR A 3 7.45 -52.30 34.37
N PHE A 4 7.64 -51.01 34.67
CA PHE A 4 6.86 -49.91 34.09
C PHE A 4 7.33 -49.67 32.65
N HIS A 5 6.41 -49.75 31.68
CA HIS A 5 6.64 -49.27 30.32
C HIS A 5 6.26 -47.78 30.23
N GLU A 6 7.24 -46.93 29.93
CA GLU A 6 7.08 -45.50 29.69
C GLU A 6 6.12 -45.24 28.51
N LEU A 7 5.06 -44.48 28.80
CA LEU A 7 4.19 -43.86 27.80
C LEU A 7 4.92 -42.67 27.18
N LYS A 8 5.40 -42.85 25.94
CA LYS A 8 6.00 -41.80 25.13
C LYS A 8 4.91 -40.82 24.68
N LEU A 9 4.94 -39.60 25.22
CA LEU A 9 4.09 -38.48 24.82
C LEU A 9 4.26 -38.16 23.32
N PRO A 10 3.19 -37.81 22.58
CA PRO A 10 3.31 -37.40 21.18
C PRO A 10 4.00 -36.04 21.08
N SER A 11 4.99 -35.98 20.19
CA SER A 11 5.76 -34.80 19.84
C SER A 11 4.85 -33.66 19.37
N ARG A 12 5.16 -32.46 19.88
CA ARG A 12 4.66 -31.13 19.55
C ARG A 12 4.48 -30.96 18.02
N PRO A 13 3.40 -30.35 17.51
CA PRO A 13 3.28 -30.05 16.08
C PRO A 13 4.38 -29.07 15.69
N GLU A 14 5.17 -29.45 14.68
CA GLU A 14 6.13 -28.57 14.03
C GLU A 14 5.38 -27.36 13.48
N SER A 15 5.74 -26.17 13.98
CA SER A 15 5.31 -24.92 13.38
C SER A 15 5.85 -24.88 11.95
N VAL A 16 5.00 -25.18 10.97
CA VAL A 16 5.31 -24.98 9.56
C VAL A 16 5.44 -23.47 9.33
N SER A 17 6.67 -22.98 9.39
CA SER A 17 7.03 -21.65 8.91
C SER A 17 6.84 -21.65 7.40
N MET A 18 5.70 -21.16 6.93
CA MET A 18 5.49 -20.90 5.50
C MET A 18 6.54 -19.86 5.05
N PRO A 19 7.25 -20.09 3.94
CA PRO A 19 8.11 -19.07 3.35
C PRO A 19 7.23 -17.89 2.90
N ALA A 20 7.67 -16.66 3.18
CA ALA A 20 6.91 -15.44 2.91
C ALA A 20 6.68 -15.15 1.41
N ASP A 21 7.25 -15.96 0.51
CA ASP A 21 7.21 -15.75 -0.94
C ASP A 21 6.01 -16.36 -1.66
N ASP A 22 5.14 -17.11 -0.97
CA ASP A 22 4.01 -17.83 -1.60
C ASP A 22 2.62 -17.35 -1.13
N LEU A 23 2.55 -16.13 -0.60
CA LEU A 23 1.28 -15.50 -0.29
C LEU A 23 0.56 -15.15 -1.59
N SER A 24 -0.62 -15.74 -1.80
CA SER A 24 -1.51 -15.33 -2.88
C SER A 24 -1.69 -13.80 -2.85
N PRO A 25 -1.67 -13.10 -4.00
CA PRO A 25 -1.72 -11.63 -4.03
C PRO A 25 -2.82 -11.05 -3.14
N SER A 26 -4.00 -11.68 -3.13
CA SER A 26 -5.13 -11.28 -2.28
C SER A 26 -4.84 -11.31 -0.78
N ILE A 27 -4.07 -12.27 -0.29
CA ILE A 27 -3.69 -12.36 1.12
C ILE A 27 -2.72 -11.23 1.48
N LEU A 28 -1.76 -10.94 0.61
CA LEU A 28 -0.82 -9.83 0.81
C LEU A 28 -1.55 -8.48 0.85
N ILE A 29 -2.51 -8.26 -0.07
CA ILE A 29 -3.28 -7.01 -0.09
C ILE A 29 -4.13 -6.87 1.17
N GLU A 30 -4.78 -7.94 1.63
CA GLU A 30 -5.55 -7.87 2.86
C GLU A 30 -4.66 -7.60 4.08
N GLN A 31 -3.44 -8.16 4.12
CA GLN A 31 -2.46 -7.83 5.17
C GLN A 31 -2.07 -6.34 5.14
N TYR A 32 -1.80 -5.78 3.96
CA TYR A 32 -1.53 -4.35 3.80
C TYR A 32 -2.72 -3.49 4.24
N ALA A 33 -3.95 -3.88 3.87
CA ALA A 33 -5.14 -3.20 4.30
C ALA A 33 -5.29 -3.23 5.82
N GLN A 34 -5.06 -4.38 6.47
CA GLN A 34 -5.09 -4.50 7.92
C GLN A 34 -4.04 -3.64 8.62
N GLN A 35 -2.81 -3.60 8.10
CA GLN A 35 -1.75 -2.73 8.63
C GLN A 35 -2.15 -1.25 8.57
N LEU A 36 -2.67 -0.81 7.42
CA LEU A 36 -3.14 0.58 7.24
C LEU A 36 -4.32 0.91 8.14
N ARG A 37 -5.28 0.00 8.28
CA ARG A 37 -6.41 0.16 9.22
C ARG A 37 -5.92 0.33 10.66
N GLY A 38 -4.91 -0.43 11.07
CA GLY A 38 -4.38 -0.39 12.43
C GLY A 38 -3.50 0.83 12.75
N GLN A 39 -2.79 1.39 11.76
CA GLN A 39 -1.72 2.37 12.03
C GLN A 39 -1.88 3.71 11.33
N TRP A 40 -2.64 3.78 10.24
CA TRP A 40 -2.67 4.94 9.33
C TRP A 40 -4.05 5.60 9.16
N LEU A 41 -5.13 4.96 9.62
CA LEU A 41 -6.44 5.62 9.65
C LEU A 41 -6.41 6.90 10.47
N HIS A 42 -7.13 7.90 9.98
CA HIS A 42 -7.31 9.21 10.61
C HIS A 42 -6.05 10.07 10.79
N ARG A 43 -4.89 9.65 10.24
CA ARG A 43 -3.71 10.51 10.15
C ARG A 43 -3.82 11.47 8.98
N SER A 44 -3.43 12.72 9.21
CA SER A 44 -3.34 13.72 8.15
C SER A 44 -2.02 13.65 7.39
N PHE A 45 -2.08 14.01 6.10
CA PHE A 45 -0.94 14.09 5.20
C PHE A 45 -1.24 15.10 4.09
N GLY A 46 -0.21 15.73 3.51
CA GLY A 46 -0.36 16.83 2.55
C GLY A 46 0.50 16.71 1.29
N ASP A 47 1.27 15.63 1.14
CA ASP A 47 2.07 15.36 -0.05
C ASP A 47 1.70 13.99 -0.63
N ILE A 48 1.35 13.93 -1.92
CA ILE A 48 1.05 12.68 -2.63
C ILE A 48 1.91 12.61 -3.88
N ARG A 49 2.78 11.60 -3.94
CA ARG A 49 3.71 11.42 -5.06
C ARG A 49 3.59 10.05 -5.71
N PHE A 50 3.55 10.03 -7.04
CA PHE A 50 3.65 8.84 -7.86
C PHE A 50 5.03 8.80 -8.54
N TRP A 51 5.89 7.85 -8.18
CA TRP A 51 7.28 7.79 -8.68
C TRP A 51 7.99 9.16 -8.64
N GLY A 52 7.87 9.87 -7.51
CA GLY A 52 8.45 11.20 -7.29
C GLY A 52 7.65 12.38 -7.87
N PHE A 53 6.76 12.14 -8.84
CA PHE A 53 5.87 13.17 -9.40
C PHE A 53 4.81 13.60 -8.37
N ALA A 54 4.80 14.89 -8.02
CA ALA A 54 3.84 15.44 -7.06
C ALA A 54 2.45 15.60 -7.70
N VAL A 55 1.54 14.69 -7.35
CA VAL A 55 0.11 14.73 -7.72
C VAL A 55 -0.64 15.72 -6.83
N VAL A 56 -0.29 15.74 -5.54
CA VAL A 56 -0.65 16.79 -4.60
C VAL A 56 0.66 17.31 -4.01
N ARG A 57 0.90 18.62 -4.09
CA ARG A 57 2.12 19.22 -3.56
C ARG A 57 1.96 19.53 -2.06
N PRO A 58 3.06 19.55 -1.30
CA PRO A 58 3.03 19.99 0.08
C PRO A 58 2.36 21.38 0.22
N ASN A 59 1.50 21.52 1.22
CA ASN A 59 0.74 22.73 1.56
C ASN A 59 -0.38 23.14 0.57
N ASP A 60 -0.57 22.43 -0.55
CA ASP A 60 -1.70 22.73 -1.45
C ASP A 60 -3.01 22.26 -0.81
N GLN A 61 -3.04 21.02 -0.30
CA GLN A 61 -4.19 20.40 0.37
C GLN A 61 -3.71 19.38 1.42
N SER A 62 -4.51 19.19 2.46
CA SER A 62 -4.32 18.13 3.44
C SER A 62 -5.47 17.14 3.40
N PHE A 63 -5.16 15.85 3.51
CA PHE A 63 -6.12 14.76 3.48
C PHE A 63 -6.01 13.90 4.72
N VAL A 64 -7.08 13.15 4.99
CA VAL A 64 -7.15 12.12 6.02
C VAL A 64 -7.69 10.84 5.40
N VAL A 65 -7.04 9.70 5.68
CA VAL A 65 -7.59 8.39 5.30
C VAL A 65 -8.75 8.05 6.22
N VAL A 66 -9.94 7.82 5.65
CA VAL A 66 -11.16 7.49 6.40
C VAL A 66 -11.60 6.04 6.23
N SER A 67 -11.14 5.37 5.17
CA SER A 67 -11.41 3.95 4.98
C SER A 67 -10.33 3.32 4.09
N VAL A 68 -10.13 2.02 4.29
CA VAL A 68 -9.17 1.20 3.55
C VAL A 68 -9.86 -0.10 3.14
N GLN A 69 -9.87 -0.38 1.85
CA GLN A 69 -10.48 -1.58 1.26
C GLN A 69 -9.45 -2.34 0.43
N ALA A 70 -9.56 -3.67 0.44
CA ALA A 70 -8.77 -4.57 -0.38
C ALA A 70 -9.72 -5.32 -1.30
N GLU A 71 -9.38 -5.41 -2.57
CA GLU A 71 -10.15 -6.15 -3.57
C GLU A 71 -9.18 -6.79 -4.58
N GLY A 72 -9.07 -8.12 -4.55
CA GLY A 72 -8.14 -8.84 -5.42
C GLY A 72 -6.68 -8.41 -5.17
N ASP A 73 -6.05 -7.81 -6.18
CA ASP A 73 -4.70 -7.25 -6.10
C ASP A 73 -4.69 -5.72 -5.85
N ARG A 74 -5.86 -5.10 -5.62
CA ARG A 74 -6.03 -3.65 -5.46
C ARG A 74 -6.27 -3.26 -4.01
N LEU A 75 -5.60 -2.20 -3.59
CA LEU A 75 -5.81 -1.51 -2.32
C LEU A 75 -6.41 -0.12 -2.59
N ASP A 76 -7.55 0.17 -1.98
CA ASP A 76 -8.24 1.46 -2.09
C ASP A 76 -8.21 2.21 -0.76
N LEU A 77 -7.72 3.45 -0.80
CA LEU A 77 -7.71 4.38 0.32
C LEU A 77 -8.72 5.49 0.05
N ARG A 78 -9.76 5.55 0.86
CA ARG A 78 -10.75 6.63 0.81
C ARG A 78 -10.23 7.81 1.61
N LEU A 79 -10.15 8.96 0.94
CA LEU A 79 -9.54 10.19 1.43
C LEU A 79 -10.59 11.29 1.50
N VAL A 80 -10.61 12.03 2.61
CA VAL A 80 -11.35 13.29 2.72
C VAL A 80 -10.38 14.41 3.00
N HIS A 81 -10.72 15.63 2.61
CA HIS A 81 -9.96 16.80 3.03
C HIS A 81 -9.90 16.88 4.57
N GLU A 82 -8.80 17.36 5.14
CA GLU A 82 -8.57 17.39 6.59
C GLU A 82 -9.63 18.20 7.34
N SER A 83 -10.14 19.28 6.74
CA SER A 83 -11.26 20.06 7.30
C SER A 83 -12.61 19.31 7.29
N ARG A 84 -12.67 18.13 6.65
CA ARG A 84 -13.88 17.35 6.36
C ARG A 84 -14.92 18.07 5.53
N GLN A 85 -14.51 19.13 4.84
CA GLN A 85 -15.32 19.83 3.86
C GLN A 85 -14.90 19.39 2.46
N GLY A 86 -15.88 19.21 1.57
CA GLY A 86 -15.64 18.80 0.18
C GLY A 86 -15.96 17.33 -0.09
N HIS A 87 -15.62 16.90 -1.31
CA HIS A 87 -15.88 15.54 -1.77
C HIS A 87 -14.77 14.59 -1.34
N GLU A 88 -15.19 13.36 -1.10
CA GLU A 88 -14.29 12.24 -0.91
C GLU A 88 -13.64 11.85 -2.24
N THR A 89 -12.37 11.45 -2.17
CA THR A 89 -11.63 10.88 -3.31
C THR A 89 -11.04 9.53 -2.93
N VAL A 90 -10.77 8.69 -3.91
CA VAL A 90 -10.16 7.38 -3.72
C VAL A 90 -8.77 7.38 -4.33
N LEU A 91 -7.78 6.95 -3.54
CA LEU A 91 -6.45 6.57 -4.02
C LEU A 91 -6.43 5.05 -4.18
N SER A 92 -6.37 4.58 -5.42
CA SER A 92 -6.32 3.16 -5.75
C SER A 92 -4.91 2.73 -6.14
N ILE A 93 -4.47 1.59 -5.62
CA ILE A 93 -3.10 1.06 -5.75
C ILE A 93 -3.19 -0.40 -6.19
N TRP A 94 -2.73 -0.71 -7.40
CA TRP A 94 -2.74 -2.08 -7.94
C TRP A 94 -1.41 -2.77 -7.73
N SER A 95 -1.46 -4.03 -7.32
CA SER A 95 -0.31 -4.89 -7.05
C SER A 95 0.79 -4.20 -6.21
N PRO A 96 0.45 -3.52 -5.09
CA PRO A 96 1.45 -2.89 -4.22
C PRO A 96 2.44 -3.92 -3.67
N ARG A 97 3.70 -3.51 -3.51
CA ARG A 97 4.74 -4.27 -2.80
C ARG A 97 5.61 -3.34 -1.97
N GLY A 98 6.08 -3.85 -0.84
CA GLY A 98 7.00 -3.15 0.05
C GLY A 98 6.35 -1.97 0.77
N LEU A 99 5.16 -2.19 1.35
CA LEU A 99 4.49 -1.19 2.18
C LEU A 99 5.33 -0.89 3.45
N GLN A 100 5.50 0.39 3.77
CA GLN A 100 6.20 0.88 4.97
C GLN A 100 5.45 2.07 5.59
N LEU A 101 5.35 2.11 6.93
CA LEU A 101 4.55 3.07 7.69
C LEU A 101 5.37 3.85 8.77
N ALA A 102 6.58 4.29 8.44
CA ALA A 102 7.46 4.94 9.41
C ALA A 102 7.16 6.45 9.59
N SER A 103 7.61 7.29 8.65
CA SER A 103 7.42 8.75 8.64
C SER A 103 6.29 9.22 7.71
N GLY A 104 5.55 8.26 7.16
CA GLY A 104 4.60 8.43 6.07
C GLY A 104 4.14 7.05 5.60
N LEU A 105 3.27 7.01 4.60
CA LEU A 105 2.94 5.78 3.87
C LEU A 105 3.81 5.71 2.62
N VAL A 106 4.62 4.65 2.50
CA VAL A 106 5.45 4.40 1.32
C VAL A 106 5.09 3.05 0.75
N VAL A 107 4.93 2.98 -0.57
CA VAL A 107 4.84 1.73 -1.33
C VAL A 107 5.97 1.71 -2.34
N ALA A 108 6.89 0.75 -2.19
CA ALA A 108 8.08 0.67 -3.03
C ALA A 108 7.74 0.42 -4.50
N ARG A 109 6.83 -0.51 -4.80
CA ARG A 109 6.42 -0.87 -6.17
C ARG A 109 4.90 -1.01 -6.27
N ALA A 110 4.35 -0.64 -7.41
CA ALA A 110 2.95 -0.86 -7.77
C ALA A 110 2.85 -0.99 -9.29
N ALA A 111 1.85 -1.71 -9.79
CA ALA A 111 1.58 -1.78 -11.22
C ALA A 111 0.93 -0.48 -11.72
N ARG A 112 0.03 0.10 -10.91
CA ARG A 112 -0.78 1.26 -11.26
C ARG A 112 -1.22 2.02 -10.00
N LEU A 113 -1.36 3.34 -10.13
CA LEU A 113 -1.83 4.27 -9.10
C LEU A 113 -2.86 5.21 -9.74
N VAL A 114 -3.98 5.45 -9.05
CA VAL A 114 -5.02 6.39 -9.52
C VAL A 114 -5.49 7.27 -8.37
N LEU A 115 -5.60 8.57 -8.61
CA LEU A 115 -6.20 9.55 -7.72
C LEU A 115 -6.93 10.62 -8.55
N GLY A 116 -8.27 10.63 -8.49
CA GLY A 116 -9.08 11.54 -9.31
C GLY A 116 -8.76 11.35 -10.79
N ASP A 117 -8.44 12.45 -11.48
CA ASP A 117 -8.08 12.45 -12.92
C ASP A 117 -6.57 12.18 -13.18
N CYS A 118 -5.81 11.86 -12.12
CA CYS A 118 -4.39 11.53 -12.22
C CYS A 118 -4.21 10.01 -12.12
N GLU A 119 -3.50 9.45 -13.10
CA GLU A 119 -3.22 8.03 -13.20
C GLU A 119 -1.74 7.82 -13.55
N ALA A 120 -1.05 6.90 -12.89
CA ALA A 120 0.30 6.49 -13.25
C ALA A 120 0.45 4.96 -13.25
N TRP A 121 1.29 4.42 -14.12
CA TRP A 121 1.54 2.98 -14.22
C TRP A 121 2.97 2.67 -14.64
N SER A 122 3.46 1.50 -14.23
CA SER A 122 4.74 0.97 -14.66
C SER A 122 4.67 0.65 -16.15
N GLU A 123 5.54 1.25 -16.97
CA GLU A 123 5.69 0.88 -18.39
C GLU A 123 6.67 -0.28 -18.52
N ASP A 124 7.80 -0.18 -17.79
CA ASP A 124 8.82 -1.22 -17.63
C ASP A 124 9.49 -1.08 -16.24
N ASP A 125 10.65 -1.71 -16.04
CA ASP A 125 11.40 -1.67 -14.77
C ASP A 125 12.10 -0.33 -14.49
N ALA A 126 12.26 0.51 -15.52
CA ALA A 126 13.00 1.78 -15.49
C ALA A 126 12.12 3.02 -15.68
N HIS A 127 10.93 2.88 -16.30
CA HIS A 127 10.04 3.98 -16.65
C HIS A 127 8.61 3.77 -16.15
N TYR A 128 7.97 4.87 -15.80
CA TYR A 128 6.53 4.93 -15.57
C TYR A 128 5.90 5.92 -16.54
N ARG A 129 4.63 5.67 -16.85
CA ARG A 129 3.77 6.66 -17.50
C ARG A 129 2.88 7.33 -16.48
N ILE A 130 2.58 8.59 -16.70
CA ILE A 130 1.59 9.35 -15.94
C ILE A 130 0.69 10.13 -16.88
N ARG A 131 -0.61 10.03 -16.64
CA ARG A 131 -1.66 10.82 -17.25
C ARG A 131 -2.25 11.75 -16.21
N THR A 132 -2.38 13.01 -16.59
CA THR A 132 -3.04 14.07 -15.81
C THR A 132 -4.00 14.82 -16.72
N PRO A 133 -4.87 15.70 -16.18
CA PRO A 133 -5.69 16.59 -17.02
C PRO A 133 -4.90 17.47 -17.98
N ARG A 134 -3.59 17.65 -17.75
CA ARG A 134 -2.71 18.49 -18.57
C ARG A 134 -1.99 17.72 -19.68
N GLY A 135 -2.07 16.39 -19.67
CA GLY A 135 -1.41 15.54 -20.65
C GLY A 135 -0.83 14.28 -20.04
N GLU A 136 -0.17 13.49 -20.90
CA GLU A 136 0.46 12.22 -20.59
C GLU A 136 1.95 12.25 -20.95
N GLY A 137 2.78 11.57 -20.17
CA GLY A 137 4.21 11.42 -20.44
C GLY A 137 4.82 10.16 -19.84
N SER A 138 5.98 9.76 -20.35
CA SER A 138 6.83 8.69 -19.80
C SER A 138 8.09 9.29 -19.18
N PHE A 139 8.45 8.81 -17.99
CA PHE A 139 9.51 9.36 -17.16
C PHE A 139 10.32 8.24 -16.49
N PRO A 140 11.61 8.45 -16.20
CA PRO A 140 12.41 7.48 -15.47
C PRO A 140 11.95 7.38 -14.00
N MET A 141 12.01 6.16 -13.42
CA MET A 141 11.66 5.94 -12.02
C MET A 141 12.75 6.40 -11.05
N GLU A 142 14.03 6.44 -11.45
CA GLU A 142 15.16 6.92 -10.64
C GLU A 142 15.24 6.36 -9.20
N SER A 143 14.84 5.10 -8.99
CA SER A 143 14.73 4.46 -7.66
C SER A 143 13.72 5.11 -6.70
N THR A 144 12.83 5.97 -7.21
CA THR A 144 11.72 6.52 -6.42
C THR A 144 10.69 5.44 -6.11
N PRO A 145 10.09 5.45 -4.91
CA PRO A 145 9.00 4.54 -4.59
C PRO A 145 7.78 4.86 -5.48
N ALA A 146 7.00 3.83 -5.81
CA ALA A 146 5.78 4.00 -6.58
C ALA A 146 4.82 5.01 -5.91
N LEU A 147 4.59 4.88 -4.60
CA LEU A 147 3.76 5.82 -3.83
C LEU A 147 4.50 6.36 -2.61
N ARG A 148 4.35 7.66 -2.35
CA ARG A 148 4.66 8.28 -1.07
C ARG A 148 3.53 9.22 -0.65
N LEU A 149 3.03 9.02 0.56
CA LEU A 149 2.18 9.97 1.29
C LEU A 149 3.00 10.59 2.42
N GLY A 150 3.24 11.90 2.34
CA GLY A 150 4.03 12.67 3.29
C GLY A 150 3.16 13.53 4.21
N CYS A 151 3.48 13.52 5.50
CA CYS A 151 2.95 14.44 6.50
C CYS A 151 3.57 15.83 6.39
#